data_AF-A0A950B0W3-F1
#
_entry.id   AF-A0A950B0W3-F1
#
_cell.length_a   1.000
_cell.length_b   1.000
_cell.length_c   1.000
_cell.angle_alpha   90.00
_cell.angle_beta   90.00
_cell.angle_gamma   90.00
#
_symmetry.space_group_name_H-M   'P 1'
#
loop_
_entity.id
_entity.type
_entity.pdbx_description
1 polymer ?
#
loop_
_entity_poly.entity_id
_entity_poly.type
_entity_poly.pdbx_seq_one_letter_code
_entity_poly.pdbx_strand_id
1 'polypeptide(L)'
;MFVVREDTLRQKKDLFKAFLKGYRDSAAWMMANPEEAATLAGKYAIDGTQRDINLDVVRLRNASAQPVQAGKPLGSFDLAALQKGADAYRALGMVQKQIKVSDVVDTSLL
;
A
#
# COMPACT_ATOMS: atom_id res chain seq x y z
N MET A 1 1.71 1.03 -0.86
CA MET A 1 3.10 0.81 -1.33
C MET A 1 4.04 1.53 -0.38
N PHE A 2 5.11 0.88 0.06
CA PHE A 2 6.17 1.53 0.84
C PHE A 2 7.43 1.63 0.01
N VAL A 3 8.11 2.76 0.08
CA VAL A 3 9.39 3.00 -0.60
C VAL A 3 10.44 3.15 0.48
N VAL A 4 11.50 2.36 0.38
CA VAL A 4 12.62 2.36 1.32
C VAL A 4 13.92 2.49 0.55
N ARG A 5 14.99 2.92 1.23
CA ARG A 5 16.33 2.86 0.65
C ARG A 5 16.79 1.41 0.60
N GLU A 6 17.44 1.04 -0.49
CA GLU A 6 17.91 -0.33 -0.74
C GLU A 6 18.93 -0.79 0.33
N ASP A 7 19.84 0.09 0.74
CA ASP A 7 20.80 -0.17 1.81
C ASP A 7 20.12 -0.52 3.13
N THR A 8 19.07 0.22 3.47
CA THR A 8 18.27 0.02 4.67
C THR A 8 17.50 -1.29 4.59
N LEU A 9 16.92 -1.62 3.43
CA LEU A 9 16.24 -2.89 3.19
C LEU A 9 17.17 -4.09 3.45
N ARG A 10 18.41 -4.03 2.93
CA ARG A 10 19.41 -5.07 3.16
C ARG A 10 19.79 -5.21 4.63
N GLN A 11 19.97 -4.09 5.33
CA GLN A 11 20.43 -4.07 6.73
C GLN A 11 19.33 -4.37 7.76
N LYS A 12 18.06 -4.08 7.45
CA LYS A 12 16.94 -4.10 8.41
C LYS A 12 15.79 -5.00 7.94
N LYS A 13 16.09 -6.07 7.20
CA LYS A 13 15.08 -6.95 6.59
C LYS A 13 14.03 -7.46 7.59
N ASP A 14 14.46 -7.90 8.78
CA ASP A 14 13.53 -8.44 9.78
C ASP A 14 12.64 -7.37 10.42
N LEU A 15 13.17 -6.15 10.60
CA LEU A 15 12.37 -5.01 11.02
C LEU A 15 11.28 -4.70 9.98
N PHE A 16 11.62 -4.72 8.69
CA PHE A 16 10.62 -4.49 7.64
C PHE A 16 9.58 -5.60 7.55
N LYS A 17 9.94 -6.87 7.75
CA LYS A 17 8.96 -7.96 7.85
C LYS A 17 7.99 -7.73 9.01
N ALA A 18 8.51 -7.38 10.19
CA ALA A 18 7.68 -7.09 11.36
C ALA A 18 6.76 -5.87 11.12
N PHE A 19 7.29 -4.82 10.50
CA PHE A 19 6.52 -3.63 10.11
C PHE A 19 5.40 -3.97 9.12
N LEU A 20 5.70 -4.71 8.06
CA LEU A 20 4.73 -5.09 7.03
C LEU A 20 3.63 -5.99 7.62
N LYS A 21 3.98 -6.91 8.52
CA LYS A 21 2.99 -7.70 9.27
C LYS A 21 2.08 -6.78 10.08
N GLY A 22 2.64 -5.89 10.90
CA GLY A 22 1.85 -4.97 11.73
C GLY A 22 0.93 -4.07 10.90
N TYR A 23 1.43 -3.56 9.77
CA TYR A 23 0.63 -2.74 8.87
C TYR A 23 -0.50 -3.54 8.21
N ARG A 24 -0.21 -4.76 7.76
CA ARG A 24 -1.22 -5.67 7.18
C ARG A 24 -2.31 -6.01 8.19
N ASP A 25 -1.93 -6.34 9.43
CA ASP A 25 -2.85 -6.67 10.50
C ASP A 25 -3.72 -5.44 10.85
N SER A 26 -3.13 -4.25 10.91
CA SER A 26 -3.85 -2.98 11.10
C SER A 26 -4.85 -2.68 9.97
N ALA A 27 -4.46 -2.89 8.72
CA ALA A 27 -5.35 -2.73 7.57
C ALA A 27 -6.50 -3.74 7.58
N ALA A 28 -6.22 -5.01 7.90
CA ALA A 28 -7.25 -6.04 8.04
C ALA A 28 -8.25 -5.69 9.18
N TRP A 29 -7.73 -5.20 10.31
CA TRP A 29 -8.58 -4.73 11.42
C TRP A 29 -9.47 -3.56 11.00
N MET A 30 -8.94 -2.58 10.28
CA MET A 30 -9.71 -1.44 9.76
C MET A 30 -10.79 -1.86 8.77
N MET A 31 -10.54 -2.90 7.97
CA MET A 31 -11.54 -3.50 7.08
C MET A 31 -12.67 -4.19 7.86
N ALA A 32 -12.34 -4.87 8.95
CA ALA A 32 -13.32 -5.53 9.81
C ALA A 32 -14.10 -4.56 10.72
N ASN A 33 -13.49 -3.43 11.10
CA ASN A 33 -14.04 -2.47 12.08
C ASN A 33 -14.06 -1.03 11.55
N PRO A 34 -14.73 -0.74 10.40
CA PRO A 34 -14.66 0.57 9.75
C PRO A 34 -15.24 1.71 10.60
N GLU A 35 -16.27 1.43 11.41
CA GLU A 35 -16.90 2.43 12.28
C GLU A 35 -15.99 2.87 13.44
N GLU A 36 -15.28 1.93 14.04
CA GLU A 36 -14.29 2.23 15.09
C GLU A 36 -13.09 2.96 14.49
N ALA A 37 -12.61 2.50 13.33
CA ALA A 37 -11.53 3.15 12.61
C ALA A 37 -11.85 4.62 12.25
N ALA A 38 -13.08 4.91 11.80
CA ALA A 38 -13.53 6.28 11.50
C ALA A 38 -13.54 7.18 12.76
N THR A 39 -13.87 6.61 13.92
CA THR A 39 -13.86 7.31 15.20
C THR A 39 -12.43 7.60 15.66
N LEU A 40 -11.52 6.63 15.52
CA LEU A 40 -10.10 6.82 15.83
C LEU A 40 -9.44 7.84 14.89
N ALA A 41 -9.84 7.89 13.61
CA ALA A 41 -9.38 8.91 12.68
C ALA A 41 -9.72 10.33 13.19
N GLY A 42 -10.87 10.50 13.84
CA GLY A 42 -11.27 11.71 14.57
C GLY A 42 -10.23 12.27 15.55
N LYS A 43 -9.47 11.37 16.16
CA LYS A 43 -8.52 11.70 17.24
C LYS A 43 -7.08 11.77 16.76
N TYR A 44 -6.71 10.93 15.79
CA TYR A 44 -5.31 10.71 15.40
C TYR A 44 -4.96 11.19 14.00
N ALA A 45 -5.95 11.36 13.10
CA ALA A 45 -5.68 11.90 11.77
C ALA A 45 -5.58 13.43 11.82
N ILE A 46 -4.72 13.99 10.96
CA ILE A 46 -4.52 15.45 10.87
C ILE A 46 -5.75 16.14 10.28
N ASP A 47 -6.41 15.50 9.31
CA ASP A 47 -7.51 16.01 8.50
C ASP A 47 -8.87 15.38 8.85
N GLY A 48 -8.88 14.34 9.69
CA GLY A 48 -10.06 13.54 9.98
C GLY A 48 -11.04 14.19 10.96
N THR A 49 -11.51 15.40 10.71
CA THR A 49 -12.31 16.18 11.69
C THR A 49 -13.80 15.79 11.75
N GLN A 50 -14.33 15.16 10.71
CA GLN A 50 -15.75 14.77 10.63
C GLN A 50 -15.87 13.25 10.51
N ARG A 51 -16.56 12.64 11.48
CA ARG A 51 -16.64 11.18 11.59
C ARG A 51 -17.28 10.52 10.37
N ASP A 52 -18.35 11.10 9.84
CA ASP A 52 -19.07 10.49 8.71
C ASP A 52 -18.23 10.54 7.42
N ILE A 53 -17.52 11.65 7.18
CA ILE A 53 -16.55 11.74 6.09
C ILE A 53 -15.42 10.73 6.28
N ASN A 54 -14.89 10.59 7.51
CA ASN A 54 -13.84 9.60 7.80
C ASN A 54 -14.31 8.18 7.48
N LEU A 55 -15.56 7.85 7.81
CA LEU A 55 -16.14 6.54 7.54
C LEU A 55 -16.20 6.26 6.04
N ASP A 56 -16.63 7.23 5.24
CA ASP A 56 -16.65 7.11 3.78
C ASP A 56 -15.24 6.93 3.21
N VAL A 57 -14.27 7.72 3.70
CA VAL A 57 -12.87 7.58 3.32
C VAL A 57 -12.30 6.21 3.71
N VAL A 58 -12.60 5.71 4.91
CA VAL A 58 -12.17 4.38 5.36
C VAL A 58 -12.76 3.30 4.46
N ARG A 59 -14.06 3.37 4.15
CA ARG A 59 -14.71 2.42 3.24
C ARG A 59 -14.09 2.43 1.84
N LEU A 60 -13.83 3.61 1.27
CA LEU A 60 -13.16 3.74 -0.02
C LEU A 60 -11.72 3.19 0.00
N ARG A 61 -10.96 3.47 1.07
CA ARG A 61 -9.60 2.93 1.23
C ARG A 61 -9.62 1.40 1.37
N ASN A 62 -10.57 0.86 2.13
CA ASN A 62 -10.73 -0.59 2.32
C ASN A 62 -11.05 -1.30 1.00
N ALA A 63 -11.93 -0.71 0.17
CA ALA A 63 -12.24 -1.24 -1.16
C ALA A 63 -11.01 -1.16 -2.10
N SER A 64 -10.31 -0.02 -2.08
CA SER A 64 -9.14 0.21 -2.95
C SER A 64 -7.91 -0.64 -2.58
N ALA A 65 -7.82 -1.09 -1.33
CA ALA A 65 -6.71 -1.90 -0.83
C ALA A 65 -6.87 -3.41 -1.13
N GLN A 66 -8.00 -3.82 -1.69
CA GLN A 66 -8.21 -5.23 -2.05
C GLN A 66 -7.23 -5.66 -3.14
N PRO A 67 -6.63 -6.86 -3.04
CA PRO A 67 -5.79 -7.40 -4.10
C PRO A 67 -6.58 -7.62 -5.39
N VAL A 68 -5.94 -7.39 -6.53
CA VAL A 68 -6.55 -7.58 -7.85
C VAL A 68 -7.00 -9.03 -8.07
N GLN A 69 -6.26 -9.99 -7.51
CA GLN A 69 -6.56 -11.42 -7.60
C GLN A 69 -7.14 -11.92 -6.27
N ALA A 70 -8.31 -12.55 -6.35
CA ALA A 70 -8.92 -13.19 -5.19
C ALA A 70 -7.98 -14.21 -4.55
N GLY A 71 -7.93 -14.23 -3.21
CA GLY A 71 -7.07 -15.14 -2.43
C GLY A 71 -5.61 -14.68 -2.26
N LYS A 72 -5.19 -13.57 -2.89
CA LYS A 72 -3.91 -12.93 -2.55
C LYS A 72 -4.01 -12.21 -1.19
N PRO A 73 -2.92 -12.12 -0.41
CA PRO A 73 -2.92 -11.36 0.83
C PRO A 73 -2.95 -9.85 0.57
N LEU A 74 -3.46 -9.08 1.54
CA LEU A 74 -3.36 -7.63 1.55
C LEU A 74 -1.91 -7.16 1.36
N GLY A 75 -1.72 -6.13 0.56
CA GLY A 75 -0.40 -5.60 0.20
C GLY A 75 0.23 -6.26 -1.02
N SER A 76 -0.40 -7.29 -1.61
CA SER A 76 0.05 -7.88 -2.88
C SER A 76 0.03 -6.85 -4.02
N PHE A 77 1.09 -6.84 -4.82
CA PHE A 77 1.22 -5.97 -5.99
C PHE A 77 0.79 -6.68 -7.27
N ASP A 78 0.16 -5.92 -8.18
CA ASP A 78 0.03 -6.29 -9.58
C ASP A 78 1.25 -5.76 -10.36
N LEU A 79 2.29 -6.60 -10.45
CA LEU A 79 3.54 -6.23 -11.13
C LEU A 79 3.35 -5.97 -12.63
N ALA A 80 2.35 -6.61 -13.26
CA ALA A 80 2.06 -6.40 -14.67
C ALA A 80 1.43 -5.02 -14.90
N ALA A 81 0.49 -4.61 -14.04
CA ALA A 81 -0.08 -3.26 -14.07
C ALA A 81 0.99 -2.18 -13.79
N LEU A 82 1.88 -2.42 -12.83
CA LEU A 82 3.00 -1.50 -12.55
C LEU A 82 3.95 -1.39 -13.74
N GLN A 83 4.30 -2.51 -14.39
CA GLN A 83 5.16 -2.49 -15.59
C GLN A 83 4.49 -1.72 -16.73
N LYS A 84 3.18 -1.94 -16.96
CA LYS A 84 2.41 -1.18 -17.95
C LYS A 84 2.43 0.33 -17.66
N GLY A 85 2.35 0.73 -16.39
CA GLY A 85 2.47 2.13 -15.99
C GLY A 85 3.86 2.71 -16.28
N ALA A 86 4.92 1.98 -15.95
CA ALA A 86 6.29 2.36 -16.26
C ALA A 86 6.54 2.52 -17.78
N ASP A 87 6.01 1.59 -18.57
CA ASP A 87 6.11 1.62 -20.03
C ASP A 87 5.32 2.79 -20.63
N ALA A 88 4.14 3.11 -20.07
CA ALA A 88 3.34 4.25 -20.50
C ALA A 88 4.07 5.58 -20.25
N TYR A 89 4.69 5.77 -19.07
CA TYR A 89 5.49 6.96 -18.78
C TYR A 89 6.69 7.10 -19.72
N ARG A 90 7.31 6.00 -20.12
CA ARG A 90 8.37 6.03 -21.13
C ARG A 90 7.83 6.40 -22.51
N ALA A 91 6.73 5.80 -22.94
CA ALA A 91 6.11 6.07 -24.24
C ALA A 91 5.69 7.54 -24.39
N LEU A 92 5.31 8.18 -23.28
CA LEU A 92 4.96 9.61 -23.21
C LEU A 92 6.17 10.54 -23.04
N GLY A 93 7.39 10.01 -22.99
CA GLY A 93 8.62 10.80 -22.81
C GLY A 93 8.84 11.33 -21.39
N MET A 94 8.03 10.93 -20.41
CA MET A 94 8.19 11.35 -18.99
C MET A 94 9.38 10.66 -18.33
N VAL A 95 9.74 9.47 -18.80
CA VAL A 95 10.92 8.72 -18.34
C VAL A 95 11.75 8.30 -19.54
N GLN A 96 13.04 8.64 -19.52
CA GLN A 96 13.94 8.32 -20.64
C GLN A 96 14.43 6.87 -20.62
N LYS A 97 14.73 6.35 -19.42
CA LYS A 97 15.27 5.00 -19.23
C LYS A 97 14.15 4.00 -18.97
N GLN A 98 14.27 2.80 -19.53
CA GLN A 98 13.35 1.72 -19.20
C GLN A 98 13.46 1.38 -17.71
N ILE A 99 12.31 1.27 -17.05
CA ILE A 99 12.23 0.75 -15.69
C ILE A 99 11.70 -0.67 -15.80
N LYS A 100 12.52 -1.63 -15.38
CA LYS A 100 12.08 -3.00 -15.18
C LYS A 100 11.57 -3.12 -13.75
N VAL A 101 10.25 -3.22 -13.60
CA VAL A 101 9.57 -3.13 -12.29
C VAL A 101 10.06 -4.20 -11.32
N SER A 102 10.40 -5.39 -11.81
CA SER A 102 10.96 -6.47 -10.98
C SER A 102 12.29 -6.11 -10.30
N ASP A 103 12.99 -5.09 -10.80
CA ASP A 103 14.29 -4.69 -10.27
C ASP A 103 14.16 -3.61 -9.17
N VAL A 104 12.96 -3.03 -9.02
CA VAL A 104 12.69 -1.91 -8.09
C VAL A 104 11.53 -2.17 -7.13
N VAL A 105 10.73 -3.22 -7.35
CA VAL A 105 9.65 -3.66 -6.46
C VAL A 105 10.00 -5.03 -5.88
N ASP A 106 10.29 -5.05 -4.58
CA ASP A 106 10.55 -6.29 -3.82
C ASP A 106 9.24 -6.80 -3.20
N THR A 107 8.82 -8.01 -3.59
CA THR A 107 7.66 -8.70 -3.02
C THR A 107 8.05 -9.86 -2.09
N SER A 108 9.33 -10.07 -1.82
CA SER A 108 9.87 -11.19 -1.04
C SER A 108 9.62 -11.08 0.47
N LEU A 109 9.16 -9.92 0.93
CA LEU A 109 8.84 -9.67 2.34
C LEU A 109 7.36 -9.86 2.71
N LEU A 110 6.50 -10.14 1.73
CA LEU A 110 5.04 -10.26 1.91
C LEU A 110 4.61 -11.66 2.36
#